data_AF-A0A2S9PQP6-F1
#
_entry.id   AF-A0A2S9PQP6-F1
#
_cell.length_a   1.000
_cell.length_b   1.000
_cell.length_c   1.000
_cell.angle_alpha   90.00
_cell.angle_beta   90.00
_cell.angle_gamma   90.00
#
_symmetry.space_group_name_H-M   'P 1'
#
loop_
_entity.id
_entity.type
_entity.pdbx_description
1 polymer ?
#
loop_
_entity_poly.entity_id
_entity_poly.type
_entity_poly.pdbx_seq_one_letter_code
_entity_poly.pdbx_strand_id
1 'polypeptide(L)'
;MPRPLLNQREAAAACGVSRSTIRRRRESGEFPGAYEDPTRGWMVPVEDLLAAGFTLDAPAPPDLVPSAPTVPGGVSAAGHGQVLDDAAALRAALERERERERERERAERERAEHRLELAEERARSLTVQVEAQREHIDSLRALLPGVGAGGGGG
;
A
#
# COMPACT_ATOMS: atom_id res chain seq x y z
N MET A 1 -4.55 -34.29 6.23
CA MET A 1 -4.30 -33.53 4.99
C MET A 1 -3.25 -34.30 4.19
N PRO A 2 -3.53 -34.78 2.97
CA PRO A 2 -2.52 -35.45 2.16
C PRO A 2 -1.42 -34.43 1.83
N ARG A 3 -0.17 -34.77 2.17
CA ARG A 3 1.00 -33.94 1.92
C ARG A 3 1.33 -33.98 0.43
N PRO A 4 1.39 -32.84 -0.28
CA PRO A 4 1.68 -32.83 -1.70
C PRO A 4 3.11 -33.33 -1.95
N LEU A 5 3.23 -34.36 -2.79
CA LEU A 5 4.50 -34.92 -3.26
C LEU A 5 4.75 -34.39 -4.67
N LEU A 6 5.87 -33.71 -4.86
CA LEU A 6 6.24 -33.12 -6.14
C LEU A 6 7.34 -33.95 -6.79
N ASN A 7 7.23 -34.22 -8.10
CA ASN A 7 8.37 -34.78 -8.83
C ASN A 7 9.48 -33.72 -8.98
N GLN A 8 10.70 -34.13 -9.34
CA GLN A 8 11.83 -33.19 -9.47
C GLN A 8 11.55 -31.98 -10.38
N ARG A 9 10.72 -32.14 -11.43
CA ARG A 9 10.37 -31.06 -12.36
C ARG A 9 9.36 -30.10 -11.72
N GLU A 10 8.36 -30.64 -11.05
CA GLU A 10 7.36 -29.87 -10.30
C GLU A 10 8.02 -29.11 -9.14
N ALA A 11 8.92 -29.75 -8.39
CA ALA A 11 9.68 -29.12 -7.32
C ALA A 11 10.55 -27.97 -7.83
N ALA A 12 11.23 -28.17 -8.96
CA ALA A 12 12.04 -27.14 -9.62
C ALA A 12 11.18 -25.92 -10.04
N ALA A 13 10.02 -26.18 -10.64
CA ALA A 13 9.08 -25.14 -11.04
C ALA A 13 8.49 -24.39 -9.84
N ALA A 14 8.04 -25.12 -8.82
CA ALA A 14 7.45 -24.55 -7.62
C ALA A 14 8.44 -23.70 -6.82
N CYS A 15 9.72 -24.08 -6.82
CA CYS A 15 10.77 -23.35 -6.10
C CYS A 15 11.48 -22.30 -6.97
N GLY A 16 11.12 -22.15 -8.25
CA GLY A 16 11.80 -21.23 -9.19
C GLY A 16 13.27 -21.57 -9.45
N VAL A 17 13.70 -22.83 -9.25
CA VAL A 17 15.10 -23.26 -9.40
C VAL A 17 15.29 -24.29 -10.52
N SER A 18 16.53 -24.52 -10.94
CA SER A 18 16.83 -25.54 -11.94
C SER A 18 16.64 -26.98 -11.41
N ARG A 19 16.25 -27.90 -12.30
CA ARG A 19 16.12 -29.34 -11.97
C ARG A 19 17.44 -29.95 -11.48
N SER A 20 18.57 -29.44 -11.98
CA SER A 20 19.92 -29.83 -11.53
C SER A 20 20.20 -29.41 -10.09
N THR A 21 19.66 -28.27 -9.65
CA THR A 21 19.75 -27.81 -8.26
C THR A 21 19.02 -28.78 -7.33
N ILE A 22 17.79 -29.15 -7.67
CA ILE A 22 17.00 -30.14 -6.92
C ILE A 22 17.70 -31.50 -6.89
N ARG A 23 18.22 -31.97 -8.04
CA ARG A 23 18.97 -33.23 -8.10
C ARG A 23 20.20 -33.21 -7.19
N ARG A 24 21.02 -32.15 -7.27
CA ARG A 24 22.24 -31.99 -6.47
C ARG A 24 21.95 -32.00 -4.98
N ARG A 25 20.91 -31.28 -4.53
CA ARG A 25 20.55 -31.24 -3.11
C ARG A 25 19.97 -32.56 -2.61
N ARG A 26 19.26 -33.31 -3.47
CA ARG A 26 18.86 -34.68 -3.16
C ARG A 26 20.08 -35.59 -2.97
N GLU A 27 21.05 -35.52 -3.88
CA GLU A 27 22.31 -36.28 -3.79
C GLU A 27 23.12 -35.92 -2.53
N SER A 28 23.03 -34.66 -2.09
CA SER A 28 23.59 -34.20 -0.81
C SER A 28 22.82 -34.68 0.43
N GLY A 29 21.68 -35.38 0.26
CA GLY A 29 20.86 -35.90 1.37
C GLY A 29 19.97 -34.86 2.04
N GLU A 30 19.74 -33.69 1.43
CA GLU A 30 18.90 -32.63 2.01
C GLU A 30 17.39 -32.96 1.98
N PHE A 31 16.98 -34.03 1.28
CA PHE A 31 15.59 -34.47 1.19
C PHE A 31 15.40 -35.88 1.79
N PRO A 32 15.29 -36.00 3.12
CA PRO A 32 15.24 -37.29 3.81
C PRO A 32 13.98 -38.12 3.49
N GLY A 33 12.88 -37.48 3.08
CA GLY A 33 11.63 -38.12 2.67
C GLY A 33 11.49 -38.32 1.16
N ALA A 34 12.53 -38.03 0.38
CA ALA A 34 12.50 -38.28 -1.06
C ALA A 34 12.60 -39.77 -1.38
N TYR A 35 11.75 -40.25 -2.28
CA TYR A 35 11.75 -41.65 -2.73
C TYR A 35 11.57 -41.74 -4.25
N GLU A 36 12.00 -42.85 -4.83
CA GLU A 36 11.86 -43.10 -6.27
C GLU A 36 10.53 -43.81 -6.56
N ASP A 37 9.68 -43.17 -7.37
CA ASP A 37 8.46 -43.78 -7.90
C ASP A 37 8.74 -44.38 -9.28
N PRO A 38 8.32 -45.62 -9.56
CA PRO A 38 8.61 -46.31 -10.82
C PRO A 38 7.93 -45.67 -12.05
N THR A 39 6.91 -44.86 -11.85
CA THR A 39 6.13 -44.22 -12.93
C THR A 39 6.46 -42.74 -13.06
N ARG A 40 6.63 -42.03 -11.94
CA ARG A 40 6.81 -40.57 -11.89
C ARG A 40 8.25 -40.12 -11.59
N GLY A 41 9.15 -41.06 -11.32
CA GLY A 41 10.53 -40.80 -10.90
C GLY A 41 10.63 -40.31 -9.45
N TRP A 42 11.72 -39.64 -9.10
CA TRP A 42 11.92 -39.15 -7.73
C TRP A 42 10.82 -38.16 -7.30
N MET A 43 10.13 -38.55 -6.24
CA MET A 43 9.13 -37.78 -5.51
C MET A 43 9.82 -37.11 -4.31
N VAL A 44 9.60 -35.81 -4.14
CA VAL A 44 10.14 -35.01 -3.04
C VAL A 44 8.97 -34.39 -2.27
N PRO A 45 8.89 -34.57 -0.94
CA PRO A 45 7.90 -33.88 -0.11
C PRO A 45 8.11 -32.36 -0.13
N VAL A 46 7.02 -31.60 -0.11
CA VAL A 46 7.10 -30.14 0.01
C VAL A 46 7.74 -29.72 1.33
N GLU A 47 7.55 -30.49 2.42
CA GLU A 47 8.20 -30.20 3.70
C GLU A 47 9.73 -30.23 3.59
N ASP A 48 10.28 -31.17 2.84
CA ASP A 48 11.73 -31.30 2.63
C ASP A 48 12.28 -30.13 1.80
N LEU A 49 11.49 -29.63 0.84
CA LEU A 49 11.86 -28.44 0.07
C LEU A 49 11.89 -27.20 0.97
N LEU A 50 10.88 -27.02 1.82
CA LEU A 50 10.81 -25.92 2.79
C LEU A 50 11.92 -26.05 3.85
N ALA A 51 12.20 -27.26 4.34
CA ALA A 51 13.25 -27.53 5.31
C ALA A 51 14.66 -27.27 4.73
N ALA A 52 14.86 -27.54 3.44
CA ALA A 52 16.08 -27.18 2.71
C ALA A 52 16.15 -25.67 2.34
N GLY A 53 15.20 -24.86 2.81
CA GLY A 53 15.18 -23.42 2.62
C GLY A 53 14.78 -22.97 1.21
N PHE A 54 14.05 -23.79 0.46
CA PHE A 54 13.40 -23.34 -0.77
C PHE A 54 12.08 -22.62 -0.44
N THR A 55 11.83 -21.53 -1.16
CA THR A 55 10.54 -20.84 -1.13
C THR A 55 9.68 -21.37 -2.27
N LEU A 56 8.43 -21.76 -1.98
CA LEU A 56 7.48 -22.12 -3.03
C LEU A 56 6.78 -20.85 -3.53
N ASP A 57 7.27 -20.29 -4.64
CA ASP A 57 6.64 -19.17 -5.33
C ASP A 57 5.58 -19.70 -6.30
N ALA A 58 4.41 -20.10 -5.80
CA ALA A 58 3.35 -20.66 -6.65
C ALA A 58 2.05 -19.83 -6.62
N PRO A 59 1.75 -19.05 -7.66
CA PRO A 59 0.51 -19.21 -8.41
C PRO A 59 0.53 -20.56 -9.16
N ALA A 60 -0.49 -21.38 -8.93
CA ALA A 60 -0.63 -22.76 -9.40
C ALA A 60 -0.94 -22.89 -10.92
N PRO A 61 -0.75 -24.08 -11.53
CA PRO A 61 -0.68 -24.29 -12.99
C PRO A 61 -2.04 -24.65 -13.63
N PRO A 62 -2.09 -24.75 -14.97
CA PRO A 62 -2.50 -26.04 -15.53
C PRO A 62 -1.69 -26.52 -16.75
N ASP A 63 -1.46 -27.83 -16.70
CA ASP A 63 -1.49 -28.84 -17.77
C ASP A 63 -0.33 -29.13 -18.74
N LEU A 64 -0.24 -30.43 -19.01
CA LEU A 64 0.78 -31.23 -19.65
C LEU A 64 0.86 -31.02 -21.16
N VAL A 65 2.08 -30.88 -21.71
CA VAL A 65 2.64 -31.71 -22.80
C VAL A 65 4.16 -31.44 -22.95
N PRO A 66 4.96 -32.44 -23.40
CA PRO A 66 6.42 -32.34 -23.42
C PRO A 66 6.91 -31.79 -24.76
N SER A 67 7.69 -30.72 -24.72
CA SER A 67 8.69 -30.47 -25.76
C SER A 67 9.87 -29.77 -25.11
N ALA A 68 11.04 -30.38 -25.27
CA ALA A 68 12.29 -29.79 -24.83
C ALA A 68 12.46 -28.39 -25.47
N PRO A 69 13.11 -27.48 -24.76
CA PRO A 69 14.16 -26.75 -25.41
C PRO A 69 15.46 -26.91 -24.63
N THR A 70 16.48 -27.35 -25.35
CA THR A 70 17.85 -26.90 -25.14
C THR A 70 17.83 -25.41 -24.82
N VAL A 71 18.24 -25.03 -23.61
CA VAL A 71 18.72 -23.68 -23.35
C VAL A 71 20.17 -23.78 -22.89
N PRO A 72 21.12 -23.26 -23.69
CA PRO A 72 22.50 -23.11 -23.27
C PRO A 72 22.58 -22.07 -22.15
N GLY A 73 23.57 -22.24 -21.27
CA GLY A 73 23.88 -21.28 -20.23
C GLY A 73 24.10 -19.88 -20.80
N GLY A 74 23.43 -18.91 -20.20
CA GLY A 74 23.58 -17.50 -20.47
C GLY A 74 22.59 -16.74 -19.61
N VAL A 75 22.97 -16.43 -18.37
CA VAL A 75 22.29 -15.34 -17.65
C VAL A 75 22.65 -14.08 -18.44
N SER A 76 21.76 -13.69 -19.32
CA SER A 76 22.00 -12.58 -20.22
C SER A 76 22.12 -11.31 -19.38
N ALA A 77 23.24 -10.58 -19.51
CA ALA A 77 23.45 -9.28 -18.86
C ALA A 77 22.29 -8.29 -19.14
N ALA A 78 21.52 -8.53 -20.20
CA ALA A 78 20.29 -7.81 -20.55
C ALA A 78 19.20 -7.85 -19.46
N GLY A 79 19.07 -8.93 -18.68
CA GLY A 79 18.05 -9.03 -17.64
C GLY A 79 18.34 -8.16 -16.40
N HIS A 80 19.62 -8.00 -16.06
CA HIS A 80 20.02 -7.12 -14.94
C HIS A 80 19.91 -5.64 -15.32
N GLY A 81 20.18 -5.27 -16.58
CA GLY A 81 19.96 -3.91 -17.09
C GLY A 81 18.48 -3.52 -17.01
N GLN A 82 17.58 -4.38 -17.50
CA GLN A 82 16.14 -4.12 -17.46
C GLN A 82 15.61 -3.93 -16.04
N VAL A 83 16.03 -4.76 -15.07
CA VAL A 83 15.60 -4.62 -13.67
C VAL A 83 16.09 -3.31 -13.04
N LEU A 84 17.30 -2.85 -13.39
CA LEU A 84 17.82 -1.56 -12.91
C LEU A 84 17.06 -0.38 -13.53
N ASP A 85 16.70 -0.47 -14.81
CA ASP A 85 15.90 0.54 -15.52
C ASP A 85 14.47 0.62 -14.95
N ASP A 86 13.82 -0.53 -14.71
CA ASP A 86 12.50 -0.60 -14.08
C ASP A 86 12.53 -0.04 -12.65
N ALA A 87 13.59 -0.34 -11.88
CA ALA A 87 13.78 0.22 -10.55
C ALA A 87 13.99 1.74 -10.57
N ALA A 88 14.72 2.27 -11.56
CA ALA A 88 14.89 3.70 -11.74
C ALA A 88 13.56 4.38 -12.12
N ALA A 89 12.79 3.78 -13.03
CA ALA A 89 11.47 4.25 -13.42
C ALA A 89 10.50 4.28 -12.24
N LEU A 90 10.51 3.24 -11.40
CA LEU A 90 9.67 3.16 -10.20
C LEU A 90 10.05 4.23 -9.16
N ARG A 91 11.35 4.46 -8.93
CA ARG A 91 11.81 5.54 -8.03
C ARG A 91 11.37 6.92 -8.53
N ALA A 92 11.52 7.18 -9.82
CA ALA A 92 11.07 8.43 -10.43
C ALA A 92 9.54 8.60 -10.34
N ALA A 93 8.77 7.52 -10.43
CA ALA A 93 7.33 7.55 -10.23
C ALA A 93 6.94 7.91 -8.78
N LEU A 94 7.62 7.31 -7.80
CA LEU A 94 7.43 7.64 -6.38
C LEU A 94 7.80 9.08 -6.06
N GLU A 95 8.86 9.62 -6.66
CA GLU A 95 9.24 11.02 -6.50
C GLU A 95 8.17 11.97 -7.05
N ARG A 96 7.62 11.68 -8.24
CA ARG A 96 6.49 12.44 -8.81
C ARG A 96 5.24 12.38 -7.94
N GLU A 97 4.95 11.23 -7.33
CA GLU A 97 3.81 11.10 -6.42
C GLU A 97 4.00 11.93 -5.15
N ARG A 98 5.19 11.84 -4.53
CA ARG A 98 5.56 12.66 -3.37
C ARG A 98 5.51 14.15 -3.66
N GLU A 99 5.92 14.57 -4.85
CA GLU A 99 5.84 15.96 -5.27
C GLU A 99 4.38 16.43 -5.39
N ARG A 100 3.53 15.64 -6.05
CA ARG A 100 2.09 15.92 -6.14
C ARG A 100 1.42 16.01 -4.78
N GLU A 101 1.81 15.15 -3.83
CA GLU A 101 1.29 15.19 -2.46
C GLU A 101 1.69 16.48 -1.74
N ARG A 102 2.96 16.89 -1.86
CA ARG A 102 3.46 18.15 -1.29
C ARG A 102 2.76 19.37 -1.90
N GLU A 103 2.50 19.36 -3.21
CA GLU A 103 1.74 20.43 -3.87
C GLU A 103 0.31 20.52 -3.34
N ARG A 104 -0.35 19.37 -3.16
CA ARG A 104 -1.70 19.31 -2.57
C ARG A 104 -1.72 19.85 -1.15
N GLU A 105 -0.75 19.47 -0.32
CA GLU A 105 -0.64 19.95 1.06
C GLU A 105 -0.42 21.46 1.11
N ARG A 106 0.46 22.01 0.24
CA ARG A 106 0.65 23.47 0.13
C ARG A 106 -0.63 24.18 -0.26
N ALA A 107 -1.31 23.70 -1.31
CA ALA A 107 -2.58 24.29 -1.75
C ALA A 107 -3.67 24.21 -0.68
N GLU A 108 -3.69 23.15 0.15
CA GLU A 108 -4.61 23.05 1.27
C GLU A 108 -4.28 24.05 2.38
N ARG A 109 -3.00 24.23 2.72
CA ARG A 109 -2.54 25.23 3.70
C ARG A 109 -2.92 26.63 3.26
N GLU A 110 -2.63 27.01 2.01
CA GLU A 110 -3.00 28.31 1.45
C GLU A 110 -4.52 28.55 1.50
N ARG A 111 -5.33 27.53 1.16
CA ARG A 111 -6.80 27.62 1.29
C ARG A 111 -7.24 27.76 2.75
N ALA A 112 -6.58 27.06 3.68
CA ALA A 112 -6.89 27.15 5.10
C ALA A 112 -6.57 28.54 5.66
N GLU A 113 -5.42 29.10 5.31
CA GLU A 113 -4.99 30.47 5.66
C GLU A 113 -6.00 31.49 5.13
N HIS A 114 -6.37 31.41 3.85
CA HIS A 114 -7.35 32.31 3.27
C HIS A 114 -8.74 32.21 3.93
N ARG A 115 -9.17 31.01 4.34
CA ARG A 115 -10.41 30.83 5.11
C ARG A 115 -10.34 31.49 6.48
N LEU A 116 -9.19 31.40 7.16
CA LEU A 116 -8.98 32.05 8.47
C LEU A 116 -9.02 33.56 8.32
N GLU A 117 -8.32 34.12 7.33
CA GLU A 117 -8.35 35.56 7.02
C GLU A 117 -9.78 36.06 6.81
N LEU A 118 -10.56 35.39 5.95
CA LEU A 118 -11.96 35.74 5.71
C LEU A 118 -12.84 35.60 6.96
N ALA A 119 -12.57 34.60 7.81
CA ALA A 119 -13.30 34.43 9.07
C ALA A 119 -12.98 35.54 10.07
N GLU A 120 -11.71 35.97 10.16
CA GLU A 120 -11.29 37.09 10.99
C GLU A 120 -11.92 38.41 10.53
N GLU A 121 -11.89 38.71 9.24
CA GLU A 121 -12.52 39.91 8.69
C GLU A 121 -14.02 39.94 8.99
N ARG A 122 -14.71 38.82 8.79
CA ARG A 122 -16.13 38.67 9.14
C ARG A 122 -16.38 38.86 10.64
N ALA A 123 -15.54 38.27 11.49
CA ALA A 123 -15.65 38.43 12.94
C ALA A 123 -15.48 39.91 13.35
N ARG A 124 -14.49 40.61 12.79
CA ARG A 124 -14.29 42.05 13.02
C ARG A 124 -15.52 42.87 12.58
N SER A 125 -16.06 42.59 11.39
CA SER A 125 -17.25 43.27 10.90
C SER A 125 -18.49 43.02 11.77
N LEU A 126 -18.69 41.78 12.21
CA LEU A 126 -19.80 41.43 13.09
C LEU A 126 -19.70 42.10 14.45
N THR A 127 -18.50 42.20 15.03
CA THR A 127 -18.29 42.92 16.29
C THR A 127 -18.74 44.37 16.17
N VAL A 128 -18.31 45.08 15.12
CA VAL A 128 -18.72 46.47 14.87
C VAL A 128 -20.25 46.59 14.70
N GLN A 129 -20.87 45.66 13.97
CA GLN A 129 -22.31 45.65 13.80
C GLN A 129 -23.06 45.42 15.12
N VAL A 130 -22.59 44.49 15.96
CA VAL A 130 -23.20 44.21 17.27
C VAL A 130 -23.08 45.41 18.20
N GLU A 131 -21.95 46.11 18.21
CA GLU A 131 -21.78 47.35 18.99
C GLU A 131 -22.74 48.43 18.51
N ALA A 132 -22.82 48.68 17.20
CA ALA A 132 -23.77 49.64 16.64
C ALA A 132 -25.24 49.29 16.97
N GLN A 133 -25.61 48.00 16.91
CA GLN A 133 -26.94 47.54 17.30
C GLN A 133 -27.21 47.76 18.80
N ARG A 134 -26.22 47.52 19.66
CA ARG A 134 -26.35 47.78 21.11
C ARG A 134 -26.57 49.26 21.39
N GLU A 135 -25.75 50.13 20.79
CA GLU A 135 -25.91 51.59 20.91
C GLU A 135 -27.28 52.06 20.43
N HIS A 136 -27.78 51.48 19.34
CA HIS A 136 -29.13 51.76 18.83
C HIS A 136 -30.21 51.35 19.83
N ILE A 137 -30.13 50.14 20.39
CA ILE A 137 -31.07 49.65 21.41
C ILE A 137 -31.04 50.53 22.66
N ASP A 138 -29.86 50.91 23.13
CA ASP A 138 -29.72 51.75 24.33
C ASP A 138 -30.26 53.16 24.09
N SER A 139 -30.07 53.71 22.88
CA SER A 139 -30.69 54.97 22.47
C SER A 139 -32.23 54.88 22.47
N LEU A 140 -32.81 53.79 21.95
CA LEU A 140 -34.25 53.58 21.98
C LEU A 140 -34.79 53.44 23.41
N ARG A 141 -34.06 52.75 24.30
CA ARG A 141 -34.42 52.63 25.72
C ARG A 141 -34.42 53.97 26.43
N ALA A 142 -33.44 54.84 26.14
CA ALA A 142 -33.37 56.18 26.73
C ALA A 142 -34.56 57.07 26.31
N LEU A 143 -35.13 56.83 25.13
CA LEU A 143 -36.29 57.55 24.60
C LEU A 143 -37.64 57.04 25.14
N LEU A 144 -37.67 55.90 25.84
CA LEU A 144 -38.87 55.36 26.48
C LEU A 144 -38.90 55.79 27.96
N PRO A 145 -39.60 56.91 28.33
CA PRO A 145 -39.77 57.26 29.74
C PRO A 145 -40.59 56.18 30.46
N GLY A 146 -40.17 55.85 31.69
CA GLY A 146 -40.62 54.70 32.47
C GLY A 146 -42.12 54.41 32.43
N VAL A 147 -42.49 53.41 31.62
CA VAL A 147 -43.76 52.69 31.75
C VAL A 147 -43.55 51.60 32.80
N GLY A 148 -43.70 51.96 34.09
CA GLY A 148 -43.67 50.95 35.16
C GLY A 148 -43.12 51.38 36.52
N ALA A 149 -43.59 52.49 37.07
CA ALA A 149 -43.53 52.74 38.51
C ALA A 149 -44.85 53.38 38.96
N GLY A 150 -45.95 52.65 38.78
CA GLY A 150 -47.29 53.11 39.11
C GLY A 150 -48.21 51.93 39.38
N GLY A 151 -48.13 51.36 40.58
CA GLY A 151 -49.05 50.35 41.09
C GLY A 151 -48.43 49.60 42.27
N GLY A 152 -48.96 49.65 43.49
CA GLY A 152 -50.11 50.37 44.01
C GLY A 152 -49.96 50.48 45.52
N GLY A 153 -50.22 51.66 46.06
CA GLY A 153 -50.57 51.84 47.47
C GLY A 153 -52.09 51.82 47.55
N GLY A 154 -52.62 50.87 48.29
CA GLY A 154 -54.02 50.70 48.63
C GLY A 154 -54.12 49.75 49.80
#